data_AF-A0A358XTS5-F1
#
_entry.id   AF-A0A358XTS5-F1
#
_cell.length_a   1.000
_cell.length_b   1.000
_cell.length_c   1.000
_cell.angle_alpha   90.00
_cell.angle_beta   90.00
_cell.angle_gamma   90.00
#
_symmetry.space_group_name_H-M   'P 1'
#
loop_
_entity.id
_entity.type
_entity.pdbx_description
1 polymer ?
#
loop_
_entity_poly.entity_id
_entity_poly.type
_entity_poly.pdbx_seq_one_letter_code
_entity_poly.pdbx_strand_id
1 'polypeptide(L)'
;MKKAPFKAIIQALLASLVVTIYFVVVAKLDHNDVPWVSIIFHPNMVRGLLYGFFLFLGHSYLSKWVGKKYPNSKDFGKKMIVFYSISFFLTVLVVFIVNAFFSGLFNPGVPKNFAQRFHQFIHQQRVAYYFQTAMISWCISMIFFGFYFYKRFKDYQIKESHQEK
;
A
#
# COMPACT_ATOMS: atom_id res chain seq x y z
N MET A 1 15.43 10.68 -22.48
CA MET A 1 15.60 10.01 -21.16
C MET A 1 14.40 10.29 -20.26
N LYS A 2 13.86 9.25 -19.62
CA LYS A 2 12.54 9.20 -18.95
C LYS A 2 12.48 10.11 -17.70
N LYS A 3 11.76 11.24 -17.76
CA LYS A 3 11.38 12.10 -16.61
C LYS A 3 10.28 11.47 -15.70
N ALA A 4 9.92 10.21 -15.93
CA ALA A 4 8.82 9.52 -15.26
C ALA A 4 9.05 9.02 -13.81
N PRO A 5 10.29 8.74 -13.31
CA PRO A 5 10.42 8.15 -11.97
C PRO A 5 10.16 9.18 -10.85
N PHE A 6 10.56 10.44 -11.03
CA PHE A 6 10.51 11.44 -9.96
C PHE A 6 9.08 11.82 -9.56
N LYS A 7 8.18 12.05 -10.54
CA LYS A 7 6.77 12.36 -10.26
C LYS A 7 6.06 11.20 -9.54
N ALA A 8 6.37 9.97 -9.93
CA ALA A 8 5.80 8.78 -9.30
C ALA A 8 6.31 8.61 -7.86
N ILE A 9 7.59 8.91 -7.61
CA ILE A 9 8.18 8.88 -6.26
C ILE A 9 7.55 9.96 -5.36
N ILE A 10 7.33 11.18 -5.87
CA ILE A 10 6.65 12.24 -5.09
C ILE A 10 5.20 11.84 -4.78
N GLN A 11 4.47 11.28 -5.74
CA GLN A 11 3.10 10.80 -5.50
C GLN A 11 3.09 9.64 -4.49
N ALA A 12 4.07 8.75 -4.56
CA ALA A 12 4.24 7.67 -3.58
C ALA A 12 4.53 8.23 -2.19
N LEU A 13 5.39 9.25 -2.08
CA LEU A 13 5.68 9.94 -0.82
C LEU A 13 4.42 10.61 -0.25
N LEU A 14 3.65 11.34 -1.05
CA LEU A 14 2.41 11.97 -0.60
C LEU A 14 1.36 10.93 -0.17
N ALA A 15 1.17 9.86 -0.94
CA ALA A 15 0.28 8.76 -0.57
C ALA A 15 0.76 8.05 0.71
N SER A 16 2.07 7.88 0.86
CA SER A 16 2.66 7.30 2.07
C SER A 16 2.48 8.19 3.29
N LEU A 17 2.41 9.50 3.11
CA LEU A 17 2.17 10.46 4.17
C LEU A 17 0.76 10.27 4.77
N VAL A 18 -0.25 9.97 3.95
CA VAL A 18 -1.62 9.64 4.42
C VAL A 18 -1.63 8.38 5.27
N VAL A 19 -0.97 7.31 4.81
CA VAL A 19 -0.84 6.06 5.57
C VAL A 19 -0.06 6.28 6.87
N THR A 20 0.97 7.12 6.81
CA THR A 20 1.80 7.46 7.98
C THR A 20 1.02 8.25 9.02
N ILE A 21 0.22 9.24 8.61
CA ILE A 21 -0.67 9.99 9.52
C ILE A 21 -1.59 9.01 10.25
N TYR A 22 -2.18 8.04 9.53
CA TYR A 22 -3.02 7.03 10.15
C TYR A 22 -2.28 6.26 11.26
N PHE A 23 -1.08 5.75 11.00
CA PHE A 23 -0.29 5.03 12.01
C PHE A 23 0.10 5.91 13.20
N VAL A 24 0.43 7.18 12.96
CA VAL A 24 0.77 8.14 14.02
C VAL A 24 -0.44 8.42 14.90
N VAL A 25 -1.62 8.60 14.32
CA VAL A 25 -2.88 8.80 15.06
C VAL A 25 -3.22 7.57 15.90
N VAL A 26 -3.15 6.36 15.31
CA VAL A 26 -3.41 5.12 16.06
C VAL A 26 -2.41 4.94 17.20
N ALA A 27 -1.12 5.18 16.96
CA ALA A 27 -0.10 5.08 18.01
C ALA A 27 -0.33 6.08 19.14
N LYS A 28 -0.81 7.30 18.83
CA LYS A 28 -1.16 8.31 19.84
C LYS A 28 -2.39 7.91 20.66
N LEU A 29 -3.41 7.31 20.02
CA LEU A 29 -4.59 6.82 20.73
C LEU A 29 -4.25 5.66 21.67
N ASP A 30 -3.32 4.78 21.28
CA ASP A 30 -2.82 3.70 22.16
C ASP A 30 -1.93 4.22 23.29
N HIS A 31 -1.16 5.29 23.06
CA HIS A 31 -0.22 5.86 24.03
C HIS A 31 -0.55 7.34 24.28
N ASN A 32 -1.65 7.56 24.99
CA ASN A 32 -2.23 8.88 25.20
C ASN A 32 -1.28 9.85 25.94
N ASP A 33 -0.32 9.33 26.68
CA ASP A 33 0.59 10.11 27.53
C ASP A 33 1.87 10.60 26.80
N VAL A 34 2.11 10.13 25.58
CA VAL A 34 3.36 10.43 24.84
C VAL A 34 3.24 11.73 24.04
N PRO A 35 4.21 12.67 24.11
CA PRO A 35 4.21 13.90 23.31
C PRO A 35 4.20 13.62 21.80
N TRP A 36 3.41 14.37 21.03
CA TRP A 36 3.28 14.23 19.57
C TRP A 36 4.63 14.20 18.84
N VAL A 37 5.59 15.01 19.30
CA VAL A 37 6.93 15.10 18.70
C VAL A 37 7.67 13.75 18.80
N SER A 38 7.53 13.02 19.90
CA SER A 38 8.16 11.71 20.08
C SER A 38 7.52 10.64 19.19
N ILE A 39 6.23 10.76 18.90
CA ILE A 39 5.49 9.83 18.02
C ILE A 39 5.86 10.07 16.55
N ILE A 40 6.11 11.32 16.16
CA ILE A 40 6.56 11.66 14.80
C ILE A 40 7.95 11.07 14.52
N PHE A 41 8.87 11.07 15.49
CA PHE A 41 10.19 10.43 15.32
C PHE A 41 10.20 8.93 15.65
N HIS A 42 9.03 8.33 15.90
CA HIS A 42 8.95 6.93 16.29
C HIS A 42 9.23 5.98 15.10
N PRO A 43 9.82 4.79 15.31
CA PRO A 43 10.00 3.75 14.27
C PRO A 43 8.71 3.38 13.52
N ASN A 44 7.55 3.63 14.12
CA ASN A 44 6.24 3.43 13.50
C ASN A 44 5.98 4.39 12.32
N MET A 45 6.59 5.58 12.32
CA MET A 45 6.52 6.51 11.20
C MET A 45 7.24 5.94 9.96
N VAL A 46 8.45 5.40 10.16
CA VAL A 46 9.23 4.77 9.08
C VAL A 46 8.50 3.54 8.55
N ARG A 47 7.87 2.74 9.42
CA ARG A 47 6.99 1.63 9.03
C ARG A 47 5.82 2.11 8.17
N GLY A 48 5.08 3.13 8.63
CA GLY A 48 3.95 3.72 7.89
C GLY A 48 4.36 4.25 6.52
N LEU A 49 5.49 4.93 6.43
CA LEU A 49 6.06 5.43 5.18
C LEU A 49 6.39 4.29 4.23
N LEU A 50 7.07 3.24 4.72
CA LEU A 50 7.43 2.10 3.89
C LEU A 50 6.20 1.32 3.41
N TYR A 51 5.20 1.10 4.26
CA TYR A 51 3.93 0.51 3.85
C TYR A 51 3.29 1.33 2.72
N GLY A 52 3.06 2.62 2.97
CA GLY A 52 2.40 3.47 1.98
C GLY A 52 3.19 3.59 0.68
N PHE A 53 4.52 3.66 0.75
CA PHE A 53 5.39 3.75 -0.41
C PHE A 53 5.34 2.48 -1.27
N PHE A 54 5.56 1.30 -0.68
CA PHE A 54 5.54 0.04 -1.42
C PHE A 54 4.15 -0.31 -1.93
N LEU A 55 3.11 -0.06 -1.13
CA LEU A 55 1.73 -0.24 -1.57
C LEU A 55 1.40 0.68 -2.73
N PHE A 56 1.76 1.97 -2.67
CA PHE A 56 1.48 2.89 -3.77
C PHE A 56 2.18 2.47 -5.05
N LEU A 57 3.45 2.08 -4.97
CA LEU A 57 4.21 1.59 -6.14
C LEU A 57 3.62 0.30 -6.70
N GLY A 58 3.35 -0.67 -5.83
CA GLY A 58 2.77 -1.95 -6.22
C GLY A 58 1.39 -1.78 -6.87
N HIS A 59 0.50 -1.00 -6.25
CA HIS A 59 -0.82 -0.72 -6.80
C HIS A 59 -0.75 0.13 -8.08
N SER A 60 0.19 1.07 -8.19
CA SER A 60 0.40 1.83 -9.42
C SER A 60 0.87 0.95 -10.57
N TYR A 61 1.75 0.00 -10.29
CA TYR A 61 2.19 -1.00 -11.26
C TYR A 61 1.03 -1.91 -11.65
N LEU A 62 0.30 -2.45 -10.66
CA LEU A 62 -0.86 -3.30 -10.87
C LEU A 62 -1.95 -2.60 -11.69
N SER A 63 -2.24 -1.34 -11.40
CA SER A 63 -3.22 -0.53 -12.14
C SER A 63 -2.84 -0.38 -13.62
N LYS A 64 -1.55 -0.12 -13.90
CA LYS A 64 -1.04 -0.07 -15.28
C LYS A 64 -1.12 -1.44 -15.96
N TRP A 65 -0.80 -2.51 -15.24
CA TRP A 65 -0.86 -3.88 -15.78
C TRP A 65 -2.31 -4.29 -16.11
N VAL A 66 -3.26 -4.09 -15.20
CA VAL A 66 -4.69 -4.34 -15.43
C VAL A 66 -5.21 -3.50 -16.60
N GLY A 67 -4.83 -2.21 -16.65
CA GLY A 67 -5.22 -1.32 -17.74
C GLY A 67 -4.67 -1.74 -19.12
N LYS A 68 -3.51 -2.41 -19.18
CA LYS A 68 -2.98 -3.00 -20.42
C LYS A 68 -3.66 -4.33 -20.76
N LYS A 69 -3.95 -5.17 -19.76
CA LYS A 69 -4.57 -6.49 -19.96
C LYS A 69 -6.01 -6.37 -20.45
N TYR A 70 -6.73 -5.36 -19.96
CA TYR A 70 -8.09 -5.03 -20.37
C TYR A 70 -8.11 -3.60 -20.91
N PRO A 71 -7.83 -3.37 -22.21
CA PRO A 71 -7.79 -2.03 -22.77
C PRO A 71 -9.20 -1.43 -22.96
N ASN A 72 -10.20 -2.26 -23.26
CA ASN A 72 -11.54 -1.80 -23.63
C ASN A 72 -12.27 -1.08 -22.49
N SER A 73 -12.93 0.04 -22.77
CA SER A 73 -13.68 0.85 -21.78
C SER A 73 -14.85 0.07 -21.19
N LYS A 74 -15.49 -0.77 -22.00
CA LYS A 74 -16.63 -1.63 -21.62
C LYS A 74 -16.30 -2.69 -20.56
N ASP A 75 -15.02 -3.06 -20.41
CA ASP A 75 -14.57 -4.02 -19.39
C ASP A 75 -14.23 -3.37 -18.04
N PHE A 76 -14.73 -2.15 -17.76
CA PHE A 76 -14.44 -1.42 -16.52
C PHE A 76 -14.71 -2.25 -15.25
N GLY A 77 -15.86 -2.93 -15.18
CA GLY A 77 -16.18 -3.78 -14.03
C GLY A 77 -15.19 -4.93 -13.84
N LYS A 78 -14.80 -5.61 -14.92
CA LYS A 78 -13.79 -6.67 -14.88
C LYS A 78 -12.43 -6.15 -14.44
N LYS A 79 -12.02 -4.95 -14.90
CA LYS A 79 -10.79 -4.27 -14.47
C LYS A 79 -10.79 -4.05 -12.97
N MET A 80 -11.88 -3.54 -12.42
CA MET A 80 -11.99 -3.28 -10.99
C MET A 80 -11.91 -4.56 -10.16
N ILE A 81 -12.65 -5.61 -10.55
CA ILE A 81 -12.64 -6.89 -9.83
C ILE A 81 -11.23 -7.47 -9.81
N VAL A 82 -10.58 -7.60 -10.97
CA VAL A 82 -9.21 -8.14 -11.08
C VAL A 82 -8.21 -7.29 -10.29
N PHE A 83 -8.31 -5.96 -10.40
CA PHE A 83 -7.45 -5.06 -9.65
C PHE A 83 -7.63 -5.26 -8.14
N TYR A 84 -8.85 -5.26 -7.61
CA TYR A 84 -9.08 -5.39 -6.17
C TYR A 84 -8.69 -6.76 -5.63
N SER A 85 -8.98 -7.84 -6.36
CA SER A 85 -8.57 -9.20 -5.96
C SER A 85 -7.05 -9.30 -5.84
N ILE A 86 -6.30 -8.83 -6.84
CA ILE A 86 -4.82 -8.90 -6.80
C ILE A 86 -4.26 -7.90 -5.77
N SER A 87 -4.89 -6.74 -5.61
CA SER A 87 -4.51 -5.71 -4.63
C SER A 87 -4.56 -6.23 -3.19
N PHE A 88 -5.49 -7.13 -2.89
CA PHE A 88 -5.56 -7.77 -1.58
C PHE A 88 -4.28 -8.58 -1.30
N PHE A 89 -3.92 -9.50 -2.19
CA PHE A 89 -2.71 -10.33 -2.04
C PHE A 89 -1.44 -9.48 -2.02
N LEU A 90 -1.36 -8.47 -2.88
CA LEU A 90 -0.26 -7.51 -2.88
C LEU A 90 -0.15 -6.80 -1.53
N THR A 91 -1.27 -6.38 -0.94
CA THR A 91 -1.26 -5.68 0.34
C THR A 91 -0.76 -6.58 1.47
N VAL A 92 -1.26 -7.82 1.55
CA VAL A 92 -0.79 -8.82 2.51
C VAL A 92 0.70 -9.08 2.34
N LEU A 93 1.19 -9.19 1.11
CA LEU A 93 2.60 -9.41 0.79
C LEU A 93 3.48 -8.21 1.20
N VAL A 94 3.07 -6.99 0.91
CA VAL A 94 3.83 -5.79 1.29
C VAL A 94 3.87 -5.66 2.82
N VAL A 95 2.75 -5.91 3.50
CA VAL A 95 2.72 -5.89 4.96
C VAL A 95 3.66 -6.95 5.55
N PHE A 96 3.74 -8.12 4.91
CA PHE A 96 4.64 -9.20 5.31
C PHE A 96 6.10 -8.76 5.18
N ILE A 97 6.49 -8.29 4.01
CA ILE A 97 7.87 -7.93 3.69
C ILE A 97 8.37 -6.82 4.60
N VAL A 98 7.59 -5.77 4.80
CA VAL A 98 7.99 -4.65 5.67
C VAL A 98 8.14 -5.13 7.12
N ASN A 99 7.19 -5.90 7.65
CA ASN A 99 7.31 -6.45 9.00
C ASN A 99 8.50 -7.41 9.14
N ALA A 100 8.71 -8.29 8.17
CA ALA A 100 9.83 -9.23 8.13
C ALA A 100 11.17 -8.49 8.13
N PHE A 101 11.28 -7.39 7.37
CA PHE A 101 12.44 -6.52 7.36
C PHE A 101 12.73 -5.91 8.75
N PHE A 102 11.73 -5.31 9.39
CA PHE A 102 11.89 -4.71 10.72
C PHE A 102 12.15 -5.73 11.84
N SER A 103 11.68 -6.97 11.68
CA SER A 103 11.97 -8.05 12.62
C SER A 103 13.36 -8.65 12.48
N GLY A 104 14.12 -8.27 11.44
CA GLY A 104 15.42 -8.86 11.16
C GLY A 104 15.37 -10.30 10.66
N LEU A 105 14.22 -10.77 10.14
CA LEU A 105 14.05 -12.14 9.62
C LEU A 105 15.13 -12.53 8.60
N PHE A 106 15.49 -11.56 7.75
CA PHE A 106 16.46 -11.70 6.68
C PHE A 106 17.88 -11.28 7.06
N ASN A 107 18.15 -10.89 8.31
CA ASN A 107 19.47 -10.44 8.72
C ASN A 107 20.44 -11.63 8.80
N PRO A 108 21.47 -11.71 7.94
CA PRO A 108 22.41 -12.83 7.94
C PRO A 108 23.35 -12.84 9.15
N GLY A 109 23.51 -11.71 9.85
CA GLY A 109 24.43 -11.57 10.99
C GLY A 109 23.95 -12.16 12.32
N VAL A 110 22.78 -12.82 12.34
CA VAL A 110 22.20 -13.40 13.57
C VAL A 110 22.57 -14.89 13.65
N PRO A 111 23.07 -15.40 14.80
CA PRO A 111 23.53 -16.79 14.95
C PRO A 111 22.41 -17.85 14.83
N LYS A 112 21.14 -17.43 14.74
CA LYS A 112 19.99 -18.33 14.59
C LYS A 112 19.76 -18.67 13.11
N ASN A 113 19.50 -19.96 12.84
CA ASN A 113 19.09 -20.44 11.52
C ASN A 113 17.76 -19.81 11.07
N PHE A 114 17.53 -19.70 9.76
CA PHE A 114 16.34 -19.04 9.20
C PHE A 114 15.02 -19.58 9.77
N ALA A 115 14.89 -20.91 9.89
CA ALA A 115 13.68 -21.53 10.44
C ALA A 115 13.36 -21.05 11.87
N GLN A 116 14.38 -20.88 12.71
CA GLN A 116 14.21 -20.37 14.08
C GLN A 116 13.82 -18.89 14.08
N ARG A 117 14.39 -18.08 13.18
CA ARG A 117 14.01 -16.66 13.01
C ARG A 117 12.59 -16.52 12.50
N PHE A 118 12.17 -17.38 11.59
CA PHE A 118 10.80 -17.41 11.06
C PHE A 118 9.80 -17.81 12.14
N HIS A 119 10.08 -18.88 12.90
CA HIS A 119 9.23 -19.29 14.01
C HIS A 119 9.06 -18.16 15.05
N GLN A 120 10.18 -17.51 15.42
CA GLN A 120 10.15 -16.38 16.34
C GLN A 120 9.38 -15.19 15.77
N PHE A 121 9.51 -14.90 14.48
CA PHE A 121 8.74 -13.87 13.79
C PHE A 121 7.24 -14.12 13.87
N ILE A 122 6.78 -15.33 13.51
CA ILE A 122 5.36 -15.69 13.55
C ILE A 122 4.80 -15.60 14.97
N HIS A 123 5.56 -16.02 15.98
CA HIS A 123 5.12 -15.94 17.39
C HIS A 123 5.12 -14.53 17.98
N GLN A 124 6.00 -13.64 17.50
CA GLN A 124 6.02 -12.24 17.94
C GLN A 124 4.96 -11.38 17.24
N GLN A 125 4.48 -11.80 16.08
CA GLN A 125 3.41 -11.12 15.36
C GLN A 125 2.08 -11.32 16.10
N ARG A 126 1.53 -10.24 16.67
CA ARG A 126 0.10 -10.23 17.03
C ARG A 126 -0.72 -10.27 15.76
N VAL A 127 -1.21 -11.47 15.39
CA VAL A 127 -1.96 -11.73 14.15
C VAL A 127 -3.09 -10.72 13.94
N ALA A 128 -3.78 -10.32 15.02
CA ALA A 128 -4.84 -9.31 14.96
C ALA A 128 -4.33 -7.95 14.46
N TYR A 129 -3.20 -7.46 14.96
CA TYR A 129 -2.62 -6.17 14.55
C TYR A 129 -2.12 -6.23 13.10
N TYR A 130 -1.54 -7.35 12.71
CA TYR A 130 -1.06 -7.59 11.35
C TYR A 130 -2.22 -7.60 10.35
N PHE A 131 -3.29 -8.34 10.65
CA PHE A 131 -4.50 -8.42 9.83
C PHE A 131 -5.19 -7.06 9.74
N GLN A 132 -5.36 -6.37 10.88
CA GLN A 132 -5.90 -5.02 10.93
C GLN A 132 -5.11 -4.06 10.04
N THR A 133 -3.77 -4.06 10.17
CA THR A 133 -2.88 -3.25 9.34
C THR A 133 -3.05 -3.52 7.85
N ALA A 134 -3.08 -4.79 7.45
CA ALA A 134 -3.30 -5.17 6.06
C ALA A 134 -4.68 -4.71 5.56
N MET A 135 -5.72 -4.85 6.39
CA MET A 135 -7.08 -4.47 6.00
C MET A 135 -7.26 -2.98 5.81
N ILE A 136 -6.77 -2.16 6.75
CA ILE A 136 -6.85 -0.70 6.62
C ILE A 136 -6.04 -0.22 5.42
N SER A 137 -4.83 -0.75 5.24
CA SER A 137 -3.97 -0.41 4.11
C SER A 137 -4.63 -0.74 2.76
N TRP A 138 -5.34 -1.87 2.71
CA TRP A 138 -6.10 -2.29 1.53
C TRP A 138 -7.31 -1.38 1.28
N CYS A 139 -8.08 -1.05 2.31
CA CYS A 139 -9.22 -0.14 2.22
C CYS A 139 -8.80 1.26 1.73
N ILE A 140 -7.73 1.83 2.28
CA ILE A 140 -7.19 3.13 1.85
C ILE A 140 -6.77 3.04 0.37
N SER A 141 -6.07 1.97 -0.01
CA SER A 141 -5.64 1.76 -1.40
C SER A 141 -6.83 1.63 -2.36
N MET A 142 -7.88 0.90 -1.97
CA MET A 142 -9.10 0.79 -2.76
C MET A 142 -9.77 2.14 -3.01
N ILE A 143 -9.84 3.00 -2.01
CA ILE A 143 -10.45 4.33 -2.16
C ILE A 143 -9.68 5.14 -3.20
N PHE A 144 -8.36 5.26 -3.05
CA PHE A 144 -7.51 6.02 -3.98
C PHE A 144 -7.59 5.49 -5.42
N PHE A 145 -7.46 4.17 -5.60
CA PHE A 145 -7.46 3.59 -6.93
C PHE A 145 -8.87 3.47 -7.53
N GLY A 146 -9.90 3.31 -6.70
CA GLY A 146 -11.30 3.36 -7.11
C GLY A 146 -11.65 4.72 -7.71
N PHE A 147 -11.29 5.82 -7.03
CA PHE A 147 -11.44 7.17 -7.59
C PHE A 147 -10.62 7.36 -8.88
N TYR A 148 -9.40 6.86 -8.93
CA TYR A 148 -8.56 6.92 -10.14
C TYR A 148 -9.22 6.22 -11.34
N PHE A 149 -9.71 4.99 -11.16
CA PHE A 149 -10.39 4.23 -12.21
C PHE A 149 -11.71 4.90 -12.61
N TYR A 150 -12.51 5.33 -11.64
CA TYR A 150 -13.78 6.02 -11.89
C TYR A 150 -13.59 7.30 -12.72
N LYS A 151 -12.64 8.15 -12.34
CA LYS A 151 -12.32 9.38 -13.09
C LYS A 151 -11.95 9.05 -14.53
N ARG A 152 -11.08 8.06 -14.72
CA ARG A 152 -10.64 7.65 -16.06
C ARG A 152 -11.80 7.11 -16.90
N PHE A 153 -12.72 6.37 -16.31
CA PHE A 153 -13.92 5.87 -16.99
C PHE A 153 -14.85 7.00 -17.44
N LYS A 154 -15.10 7.99 -16.57
CA LYS A 154 -15.88 9.19 -16.93
C LYS A 154 -15.24 9.98 -18.07
N ASP A 155 -13.92 10.17 -18.04
CA ASP A 155 -13.20 10.86 -19.11
C ASP A 155 -13.33 10.15 -20.46
N TYR A 156 -13.41 8.80 -20.47
CA TYR A 156 -13.66 8.04 -21.69
C TYR A 156 -15.10 8.20 -22.22
N GLN A 157 -16.10 8.15 -21.35
CA GLN A 157 -17.51 8.36 -21.77
C GLN A 157 -17.73 9.75 -22.36
N ILE A 158 -17.12 10.78 -21.78
CA ILE A 158 -17.22 12.15 -22.31
C ILE A 158 -16.61 12.23 -23.71
N LYS A 159 -15.45 11.59 -23.93
CA LYS A 159 -14.80 11.57 -25.25
C LYS A 159 -15.59 10.83 -26.31
N GLU A 160 -16.18 9.68 -25.98
CA GLU A 160 -17.09 8.97 -26.89
C GLU A 160 -18.29 9.86 -27.26
N SER A 161 -18.90 10.54 -26.27
CA SER A 161 -20.05 11.43 -26.50
C SER A 161 -19.76 12.67 -27.35
N HIS A 162 -18.49 13.09 -27.46
CA HIS A 162 -18.04 14.22 -28.28
C HIS A 162 -17.57 13.80 -29.68
N GLN A 163 -17.29 12.51 -29.91
CA GLN A 163 -16.99 11.99 -31.24
C GLN A 163 -18.25 11.55 -32.01
N GLU A 164 -19.37 11.34 -31.30
CA GLU A 164 -20.68 11.03 -31.91
C GLU A 164 -21.54 12.28 -32.23
N LYS A 165 -21.03 13.49 -31.97
CA LYS A 165 -21.65 14.77 -32.38
C LYS A 165 -20.87 15.42 -33.51
#